data_AF-A0A815XXM4-F1
#
_entry.id   AF-A0A815XXM4-F1
#
_cell.length_a   1.000
_cell.length_b   1.000
_cell.length_c   1.000
_cell.angle_alpha   90.00
_cell.angle_beta   90.00
_cell.angle_gamma   90.00
#
_symmetry.space_group_name_H-M   'P 1'
#
loop_
_entity.id
_entity.type
_entity.pdbx_description
1 polymer ?
#
loop_
_entity_poly.entity_id
_entity_poly.type
_entity_poly.pdbx_seq_one_letter_code
_entity_poly.pdbx_strand_id
1 'polypeptide(L)'
;MHNTRDKYKNNFDAMKSNYESKIKEGPTDICSCCGGLWFAYSIREYTVEMLVKKGLKKEFIDTVCYLKHAIIELCATCRKDIMSNKITNLALSNGLAFYEIPDCLKILTELEERLISPRIPFMVIRTLGFSKQFGLKGNLVNVPMNVDTNVSILP
;
A
#
# COMPACT_ATOMS: atom_id res chain seq x y z
N MET A 1 30.21 -5.66 21.16
CA MET A 1 28.92 -5.14 20.64
C MET A 1 28.90 -3.64 20.88
N HIS A 2 29.39 -2.85 19.91
CA HIS A 2 29.46 -1.40 20.07
C HIS A 2 28.05 -0.81 20.07
N ASN A 3 27.71 -0.17 21.18
CA ASN A 3 26.46 0.50 21.44
C ASN A 3 26.36 1.77 20.58
N THR A 4 25.95 1.63 19.31
CA THR A 4 25.81 2.75 18.35
C THR A 4 24.66 3.70 18.68
N ARG A 5 23.87 3.43 19.72
CA ARG A 5 22.68 4.22 20.09
C ARG A 5 23.01 5.55 20.76
N ASP A 6 24.16 5.70 21.43
CA ASP A 6 24.47 6.95 22.15
C ASP A 6 24.97 8.08 21.23
N LYS A 7 25.44 7.78 20.01
CA LYS A 7 25.87 8.80 19.02
C LYS A 7 24.72 9.69 18.51
N TYR A 8 23.49 9.22 18.67
CA TYR A 8 22.29 9.83 18.12
C TYR A 8 21.58 10.79 19.09
N LYS A 9 22.06 10.94 20.34
CA LYS A 9 21.47 11.85 21.33
C LYS A 9 21.78 13.33 21.12
N ASN A 10 22.74 13.67 20.26
CA ASN A 10 23.40 14.98 20.37
C ASN A 10 22.78 16.13 19.56
N ASN A 11 21.73 15.90 18.76
CA ASN A 11 21.02 17.02 18.11
C ASN A 11 19.58 16.64 17.70
N PHE A 12 18.63 16.86 18.62
CA PHE A 12 17.20 16.60 18.38
C PHE A 12 16.68 17.33 17.14
N ASP A 13 17.09 18.59 16.92
CA ASP A 13 16.61 19.40 15.79
C ASP A 13 17.08 18.83 14.44
N ALA A 14 18.31 18.32 14.39
CA ALA A 14 18.82 17.64 13.19
C ALA A 14 18.04 16.34 12.90
N MET A 15 17.71 15.57 13.95
CA MET A 15 16.89 14.36 13.80
C MET A 15 15.48 14.68 13.34
N LYS A 16 14.87 15.71 13.95
CA LYS A 16 13.54 16.20 13.59
C LYS A 16 13.52 16.67 12.14
N SER A 17 14.47 17.49 11.73
CA SER A 17 14.59 18.00 10.35
C SER A 17 14.76 16.86 9.35
N ASN A 18 15.59 15.86 9.68
CA ASN A 18 15.77 14.68 8.83
C ASN A 18 14.50 13.82 8.75
N TYR A 19 13.80 13.62 9.86
CA TYR A 19 12.51 12.93 9.88
C TYR A 19 11.48 13.66 9.03
N GLU A 20 11.27 14.95 9.28
CA GLU A 20 10.34 15.81 8.53
C GLU A 20 10.65 15.78 7.04
N SER A 21 11.93 15.89 6.66
CA SER A 21 12.37 15.76 5.27
C SER A 21 11.99 14.41 4.64
N LYS A 22 12.20 13.31 5.37
CA LYS A 22 11.89 11.95 4.89
C LYS A 22 10.41 11.61 4.81
N ILE A 23 9.56 12.34 5.53
CA ILE A 23 8.10 12.15 5.49
C ILE A 23 7.38 13.20 4.63
N LYS A 24 8.12 14.14 4.02
CA LYS A 24 7.53 15.12 3.07
C LYS A 24 6.81 14.42 1.94
N GLU A 25 7.45 13.39 1.41
CA GLU A 25 6.86 12.46 0.47
C GLU A 25 6.29 11.31 1.29
N GLY A 26 4.97 11.08 1.14
CA GLY A 26 4.30 9.96 1.79
C GLY A 26 4.81 8.62 1.25
N PRO A 27 4.38 7.49 1.83
CA PRO A 27 4.65 6.19 1.26
C PRO A 27 3.83 6.02 -0.03
N THR A 28 4.42 6.32 -1.18
CA THR A 28 3.76 6.26 -2.49
C THR A 28 4.26 5.12 -3.36
N ASP A 29 5.40 4.52 -3.02
CA ASP A 29 6.02 3.44 -3.80
C ASP A 29 5.35 2.10 -3.49
N ILE A 30 4.96 1.37 -4.54
CA ILE A 30 4.13 0.18 -4.41
C ILE A 30 4.99 -1.07 -4.54
N CYS A 31 5.00 -1.92 -3.50
CA CYS A 31 5.71 -3.19 -3.58
C CYS A 31 5.03 -4.12 -4.60
N SER A 32 5.76 -4.60 -5.62
CA SER A 32 5.23 -5.46 -6.67
C SER A 32 4.74 -6.83 -6.20
N CYS A 33 5.15 -7.26 -5.00
CA CYS A 33 4.75 -8.54 -4.41
C CYS A 33 3.53 -8.43 -3.49
N CYS A 34 3.55 -7.52 -2.51
CA CYS A 34 2.48 -7.40 -1.52
C CYS A 34 1.48 -6.26 -1.79
N GLY A 35 1.73 -5.40 -2.77
CA GLY A 35 0.89 -4.23 -3.07
C GLY A 35 0.91 -3.14 -1.99
N GLY A 36 1.70 -3.31 -0.92
CA GLY A 36 1.80 -2.34 0.15
C GLY A 36 2.51 -1.06 -0.31
N LEU A 37 2.11 0.06 0.29
CA LEU A 37 2.69 1.38 0.10
C LEU A 37 3.89 1.59 1.04
N TRP A 38 5.00 2.07 0.48
CA TRP A 38 6.25 2.28 1.19
C TRP A 38 6.88 3.61 0.80
N PHE A 39 7.74 4.12 1.68
CA PHE A 39 8.63 5.22 1.32
C PHE A 39 9.71 4.73 0.37
N ALA A 40 10.17 5.59 -0.54
CA ALA A 40 11.22 5.29 -1.52
C ALA A 40 12.46 4.64 -0.88
N TYR A 41 12.90 5.12 0.28
CA TYR A 41 14.07 4.54 0.98
C TYR A 41 13.85 3.12 1.53
N SER A 42 12.61 2.64 1.58
CA SER A 42 12.20 1.31 2.06
C SER A 42 11.95 0.31 0.92
N ILE A 43 11.96 0.78 -0.33
CA ILE A 43 11.82 -0.03 -1.54
C ILE A 43 13.19 -0.24 -2.19
N ARG A 44 13.34 -1.36 -2.89
CA ARG A 44 14.49 -1.64 -3.76
C ARG A 44 13.99 -2.11 -5.11
N GLU A 45 14.55 -1.53 -6.15
CA GLU A 45 14.28 -1.88 -7.53
C GLU A 45 15.11 -3.10 -7.97
N TYR A 46 14.48 -3.93 -8.79
CA TYR A 46 15.06 -5.10 -9.43
C TYR A 46 14.53 -5.20 -10.86
N THR A 47 15.32 -5.77 -11.76
CA THR A 47 14.81 -6.31 -13.02
C THR A 47 14.63 -7.83 -12.90
N VAL A 48 13.82 -8.41 -13.79
CA VAL A 48 13.66 -9.87 -13.85
C VAL A 48 15.01 -10.55 -14.05
N GLU A 49 15.89 -10.00 -14.89
CA GLU A 49 17.22 -10.55 -15.14
C GLU A 49 18.10 -10.54 -13.89
N MET A 50 18.00 -9.49 -13.05
CA MET A 50 18.73 -9.43 -11.79
C MET A 50 18.30 -10.53 -10.82
N LEU A 51 17.00 -10.81 -10.75
CA LEU A 51 16.45 -11.86 -9.89
C LEU A 51 16.78 -13.26 -10.42
N VAL A 52 16.73 -13.46 -11.74
CA VAL A 52 17.15 -14.71 -12.37
C VAL A 52 18.64 -14.98 -12.16
N LYS A 53 19.50 -13.96 -12.28
CA LYS A 53 20.94 -14.08 -11.96
C LYS A 53 21.21 -14.47 -10.51
N LYS A 54 20.27 -14.20 -9.60
CA LYS A 54 20.33 -14.63 -8.19
C LYS A 54 19.81 -16.05 -7.96
N GLY A 55 19.46 -16.78 -9.01
CA GLY A 55 19.01 -18.17 -8.93
C GLY A 55 17.50 -18.35 -8.79
N LEU A 56 16.71 -17.29 -8.95
CA LEU A 56 15.25 -17.37 -8.91
C LEU A 56 14.70 -17.81 -10.28
N LYS A 57 13.74 -18.72 -10.27
CA LYS A 57 13.06 -19.15 -11.50
C LYS A 57 12.14 -18.04 -12.01
N LYS A 58 12.07 -17.86 -13.32
CA LYS A 58 11.18 -16.86 -13.95
C LYS A 58 9.71 -17.06 -13.56
N GLU A 59 9.24 -18.31 -13.59
CA GLU A 59 7.87 -18.67 -13.16
C GLU A 59 7.57 -18.27 -11.71
N PHE A 60 8.56 -18.44 -10.82
CA PHE A 60 8.43 -18.01 -9.43
C PHE A 60 8.33 -16.49 -9.34
N ILE A 61 9.18 -15.75 -10.06
CA ILE A 61 9.15 -14.28 -10.12
C ILE A 61 7.78 -13.80 -10.63
N ASP A 62 7.28 -14.37 -11.72
CA ASP A 62 5.99 -14.02 -12.33
C ASP A 62 4.81 -14.30 -11.38
N THR A 63 4.95 -15.29 -10.49
CA THR A 63 3.94 -15.64 -9.49
C THR A 63 4.00 -14.71 -8.27
N VAL A 64 5.19 -14.40 -7.76
CA VAL A 64 5.33 -13.60 -6.53
C VAL A 64 5.25 -12.10 -6.78
N CYS A 65 5.70 -11.62 -7.94
CA CYS A 65 5.62 -10.21 -8.35
C CYS A 65 4.31 -10.00 -9.12
N TYR A 66 3.20 -10.00 -8.38
CA TYR A 66 1.85 -9.92 -8.92
C TYR A 66 1.62 -8.66 -9.77
N LEU A 67 2.17 -7.51 -9.36
CA LEU A 67 2.08 -6.28 -10.13
C LEU A 67 3.17 -6.28 -11.21
N LYS A 68 2.75 -6.50 -12.46
CA LYS A 68 3.63 -6.67 -13.61
C LYS A 68 4.07 -5.32 -14.19
N HIS A 69 5.09 -4.74 -13.57
CA HIS A 69 5.79 -3.56 -14.08
C HIS A 69 7.15 -3.95 -14.67
N ALA A 70 7.71 -3.10 -15.53
CA ALA A 70 9.05 -3.32 -16.10
C ALA A 70 10.14 -3.32 -15.00
N ILE A 71 9.93 -2.52 -13.95
CA ILE A 71 10.77 -2.46 -12.76
C ILE A 71 10.01 -3.14 -11.62
N ILE A 72 10.67 -4.10 -10.96
CA ILE A 72 10.12 -4.80 -9.79
C ILE A 72 10.58 -4.07 -8.54
N GLU A 73 9.62 -3.53 -7.81
CA GLU A 73 9.84 -2.80 -6.56
C GLU A 73 9.55 -3.72 -5.37
N LEU A 74 10.54 -4.01 -4.54
CA LEU A 74 10.37 -4.90 -3.40
C LEU A 74 10.62 -4.17 -2.08
N CYS A 75 9.64 -4.23 -1.18
CA CYS A 75 9.85 -3.84 0.21
C CYS A 75 10.84 -4.78 0.91
N ALA A 76 11.38 -4.35 2.05
CA ALA A 76 12.38 -5.11 2.80
C ALA A 76 11.95 -6.56 3.12
N THR A 77 10.67 -6.76 3.49
CA THR A 77 10.11 -8.07 3.83
C THR A 77 9.98 -8.97 2.62
N CYS A 78 9.32 -8.49 1.55
CA CYS A 78 9.12 -9.28 0.33
C CYS A 78 10.46 -9.66 -0.30
N ARG A 79 11.41 -8.71 -0.33
CA ARG A 79 12.77 -8.98 -0.79
C ARG A 79 13.43 -10.11 0.01
N LYS A 80 13.33 -10.09 1.34
CA LYS A 80 13.94 -11.13 2.19
C LYS A 80 13.35 -12.52 1.89
N ASP A 81 12.02 -12.62 1.79
CA ASP A 81 11.33 -13.88 1.56
C ASP A 81 11.57 -14.40 0.14
N ILE A 82 11.45 -13.54 -0.88
CA ILE A 82 11.69 -13.89 -2.29
C ILE A 82 13.13 -14.38 -2.49
N MET A 83 14.13 -13.71 -1.91
CA MET A 83 15.54 -14.12 -2.01
C MET A 83 15.80 -15.47 -1.31
N SER A 84 14.91 -15.89 -0.43
CA SER A 84 14.93 -17.20 0.23
C SER A 84 14.03 -18.22 -0.49
N ASN A 85 13.59 -17.91 -1.72
CA ASN A 85 12.67 -18.72 -2.53
C ASN A 85 11.34 -19.03 -1.82
N LYS A 86 10.86 -18.09 -0.99
CA LYS A 86 9.62 -18.19 -0.21
C LYS A 86 8.61 -17.14 -0.69
N ILE A 87 7.34 -17.53 -0.77
CA ILE A 87 6.23 -16.60 -1.01
C ILE A 87 5.91 -15.87 0.29
N THR A 88 5.91 -14.53 0.26
CA THR A 88 5.54 -13.70 1.41
C THR A 88 4.08 -13.96 1.80
N ASN A 89 3.78 -14.02 3.10
CA ASN A 89 2.39 -14.24 3.56
C ASN A 89 1.42 -13.17 3.04
N LEU A 90 1.89 -11.92 2.94
CA LEU A 90 1.13 -10.77 2.44
C LEU A 90 1.22 -10.61 0.91
N ALA A 91 1.68 -11.61 0.17
CA ALA A 91 1.73 -11.54 -1.28
C ALA A 91 0.33 -11.46 -1.88
N LEU A 92 0.15 -10.60 -2.89
CA LEU A 92 -1.12 -10.48 -3.62
C LEU A 92 -1.51 -11.81 -4.29
N SER A 93 -0.53 -12.62 -4.69
CA SER A 93 -0.75 -13.96 -5.24
C SER A 93 -1.34 -14.98 -4.27
N ASN A 94 -1.36 -14.68 -2.96
CA ASN A 94 -2.07 -15.51 -1.97
C ASN A 94 -3.58 -15.18 -1.89
N GLY A 95 -4.17 -14.63 -2.95
CA GLY A 95 -5.58 -14.21 -2.96
C GLY A 95 -5.84 -12.90 -2.19
N LEU A 96 -4.80 -12.09 -1.98
CA LEU A 96 -4.91 -10.75 -1.39
C LEU A 96 -5.02 -9.65 -2.46
N ALA A 97 -4.91 -10.01 -3.74
CA ALA A 97 -5.17 -9.10 -4.84
C ALA A 97 -6.62 -8.64 -4.86
N PHE A 98 -6.83 -7.36 -5.13
CA PHE A 98 -8.16 -6.86 -5.48
C PHE A 98 -8.59 -7.42 -6.83
N TYR A 99 -9.90 -7.63 -6.99
CA TYR A 99 -10.48 -7.96 -8.27
C TYR A 99 -10.27 -6.83 -9.28
N GLU A 100 -10.12 -7.19 -10.55
CA GLU A 100 -10.11 -6.18 -11.60
C GLU A 100 -11.45 -5.46 -11.63
N ILE A 101 -11.39 -4.13 -11.66
CA ILE A 101 -12.59 -3.30 -11.78
C ILE A 101 -13.18 -3.55 -13.19
N PRO A 102 -14.46 -3.93 -13.31
CA PRO A 102 -15.12 -4.08 -14.61
C PRO A 102 -15.07 -2.78 -15.43
N ASP A 103 -14.95 -2.89 -16.75
CA ASP A 103 -14.81 -1.72 -17.63
C ASP A 103 -16.01 -0.76 -17.56
N CYS A 104 -17.22 -1.30 -17.33
CA CYS A 104 -18.42 -0.49 -17.11
C CYS A 104 -18.38 0.37 -15.84
N LEU A 105 -17.51 0.05 -14.87
CA LEU A 105 -17.32 0.85 -13.66
C LEU A 105 -16.15 1.84 -13.79
N LYS A 106 -15.18 1.57 -14.67
CA LYS A 106 -14.01 2.45 -14.89
C LYS A 106 -14.39 3.80 -15.52
N ILE A 107 -15.54 3.89 -16.18
CA ILE A 107 -16.04 5.11 -16.81
C ILE A 107 -16.66 6.09 -15.80
N LEU A 108 -16.99 5.62 -14.60
CA LEU A 108 -17.71 6.41 -13.61
C LEU A 108 -16.79 7.45 -13.00
N THR A 109 -17.35 8.63 -12.73
CA THR A 109 -16.72 9.62 -11.87
C THR A 109 -16.66 9.11 -10.43
N GLU A 110 -15.76 9.67 -9.62
CA GLU A 110 -15.67 9.32 -8.19
C GLU A 110 -17.02 9.50 -7.47
N LEU A 111 -17.80 10.53 -7.86
CA LEU A 111 -19.12 10.77 -7.29
C LEU A 111 -20.12 9.67 -7.69
N GLU A 112 -20.17 9.32 -8.98
CA GLU A 112 -21.05 8.26 -9.48
C GLU A 112 -20.71 6.91 -8.84
N GLU A 113 -19.43 6.55 -8.75
CA GLU A 113 -18.96 5.35 -8.06
C GLU A 113 -19.48 5.29 -6.62
N ARG A 114 -19.41 6.43 -5.90
CA ARG A 114 -19.93 6.52 -4.53
C ARG A 114 -21.45 6.40 -4.45
N LEU A 115 -22.18 6.88 -5.46
CA LEU A 115 -23.65 6.87 -5.53
C LEU A 115 -24.24 5.53 -6.02
N ILE A 116 -23.46 4.72 -6.73
CA ILE A 116 -23.85 3.35 -7.10
C ILE A 116 -23.37 2.29 -6.09
N SER A 117 -22.48 2.65 -5.15
CA SER A 117 -22.02 1.73 -4.12
C SER A 117 -23.22 1.23 -3.28
N PRO A 118 -23.47 -0.08 -3.15
CA PRO A 118 -24.60 -0.58 -2.37
C PRO A 118 -24.63 -0.11 -0.91
N ARG A 119 -23.47 0.29 -0.38
CA ARG A 119 -23.30 0.78 0.99
C ARG A 119 -22.37 1.99 1.00
N ILE A 120 -22.80 3.07 1.64
CA ILE A 120 -21.94 4.23 1.91
C ILE A 120 -21.45 4.11 3.35
N PRO A 121 -20.13 3.94 3.58
CA PRO A 121 -19.57 3.91 4.92
C PRO A 121 -19.45 5.32 5.47
N PHE A 122 -20.11 5.59 6.60
CA PHE A 122 -19.91 6.80 7.38
C PHE A 122 -18.95 6.50 8.53
N MET A 123 -17.89 7.30 8.60
CA MET A 123 -16.81 7.15 9.56
C MET A 123 -16.56 8.49 10.26
N VAL A 124 -16.47 8.44 11.59
CA VAL A 124 -16.26 9.63 12.41
C VAL A 124 -14.77 9.80 12.67
N ILE A 125 -14.19 10.85 12.09
CA ILE A 125 -12.81 11.25 12.33
C ILE A 125 -12.77 12.10 13.60
N ARG A 126 -11.97 11.70 14.60
CA ARG A 126 -11.75 12.45 15.84
C ARG A 126 -10.27 12.59 16.15
N THR A 127 -9.92 13.56 16.98
CA THR A 127 -8.59 13.68 17.55
C THR A 127 -8.32 12.50 18.50
N LEU A 128 -7.21 11.81 18.29
CA LEU A 128 -6.69 10.74 19.13
C LEU A 128 -5.77 11.34 20.20
N GLY A 129 -6.33 11.61 21.37
CA GLY A 129 -5.58 12.03 22.55
C GLY A 129 -4.85 13.38 22.40
N PHE A 130 -3.71 13.50 23.10
CA PHE A 130 -2.94 14.75 23.18
C PHE A 130 -2.17 15.08 21.88
N SER A 131 -1.82 14.06 21.10
CA SER A 131 -0.89 14.16 19.95
C SER A 131 -1.47 14.85 18.71
N LYS A 132 -2.70 15.38 18.76
CA LYS A 132 -3.45 15.99 17.63
C LYS A 132 -3.57 15.11 16.36
N GLN A 133 -3.23 13.83 16.43
CA GLN A 133 -3.42 12.92 15.31
C GLN A 133 -4.92 12.67 15.14
N PHE A 134 -5.41 12.69 13.90
CA PHE A 134 -6.77 12.30 13.60
C PHE A 134 -6.84 10.78 13.43
N GLY A 135 -7.92 10.19 13.93
CA GLY A 135 -8.18 8.77 13.75
C GLY A 135 -9.67 8.50 13.68
N LEU A 136 -9.97 7.30 13.20
CA LEU A 136 -11.34 6.81 13.09
C LEU A 136 -11.78 6.32 14.47
N LYS A 137 -12.86 6.89 15.01
CA LYS A 137 -13.38 6.50 16.32
C LYS A 137 -14.88 6.27 16.28
N GLY A 138 -15.29 5.09 16.75
CA GLY A 138 -16.68 4.67 16.80
C GLY A 138 -17.00 3.59 15.75
N ASN A 139 -18.29 3.30 15.61
CA ASN A 139 -18.77 2.30 14.67
C ASN A 139 -18.69 2.83 13.24
N LEU A 140 -18.31 1.96 12.30
CA LEU A 140 -18.48 2.21 10.88
C LEU A 140 -19.97 1.99 10.55
N VAL A 141 -20.68 3.06 10.20
CA VAL A 141 -22.11 3.00 9.89
C VAL A 141 -22.27 2.82 8.39
N ASN A 142 -22.69 1.64 7.96
CA ASN A 142 -23.02 1.37 6.57
C ASN A 142 -24.47 1.75 6.31
N VAL A 143 -24.68 2.82 5.54
CA VAL A 143 -26.03 3.21 5.10
C VAL A 143 -26.34 2.48 3.80
N PRO A 144 -27.40 1.67 3.74
CA PRO A 144 -27.80 1.01 2.51
C PRO A 144 -28.30 2.03 1.50
N MET A 145 -28.00 1.80 0.23
CA MET A 145 -28.42 2.68 -0.86
C MET A 145 -29.32 1.94 -1.85
N ASN A 146 -30.36 2.61 -2.34
CA ASN A 146 -31.22 2.08 -3.39
C ASN A 146 -30.53 2.28 -4.74
N VAL A 147 -29.73 1.29 -5.14
CA VAL A 147 -28.95 1.34 -6.37
C VAL A 147 -29.86 1.44 -7.59
N ASP A 148 -30.99 0.73 -7.61
CA ASP A 148 -31.93 0.73 -8.75
C ASP A 148 -32.48 2.12 -9.03
N THR A 149 -32.89 2.83 -7.97
CA THR A 149 -33.37 4.21 -8.09
C THR A 149 -32.24 5.15 -8.51
N ASN A 150 -31.05 5.03 -7.94
CA ASN A 150 -29.94 5.93 -8.25
C ASN A 150 -29.47 5.80 -9.69
N VAL A 151 -29.34 4.58 -10.22
CA VAL A 151 -28.93 4.35 -11.62
C VAL A 151 -29.94 4.96 -12.60
N SER A 152 -31.22 5.08 -12.22
CA SER A 152 -32.23 5.72 -13.07
C SER A 152 -32.23 7.25 -13.06
N ILE A 153 -31.58 7.87 -12.06
CA ILE A 153 -31.58 9.32 -11.82
C ILE A 153 -30.22 9.96 -12.17
N LEU A 154 -29.14 9.19 -12.08
CA LEU A 154 -27.80 9.65 -12.46
C LEU A 154 -27.79 10.03 -13.97
N PRO A 155 -27.18 11.18 -14.35
CA PRO A 155 -27.15 11.68 -15.73
C PRO A 155 -26.55 10.73 -16.75
#